data_AF-A0A834E896-F1
#
_entry.id   AF-A0A834E896-F1
#
_cell.length_a   1.000
_cell.length_b   1.000
_cell.length_c   1.000
_cell.angle_alpha   90.00
_cell.angle_beta   90.00
_cell.angle_gamma   90.00
#
_symmetry.space_group_name_H-M   'P 1'
#
loop_
_entity.id
_entity.type
_entity.pdbx_description
1 polymer ?
#
loop_
_entity_poly.entity_id
_entity_poly.type
_entity_poly.pdbx_seq_one_letter_code
_entity_poly.pdbx_strand_id
1 'polypeptide(L)'
;MKVMLTVEQAKGQHYVLILWGHGAAWYPQLQRKKDYIWEFKYLFVQRNCILENLELHTTPWSSCECLFDDDKRAISFKAKFQKSMPSFVKISDLATHLEDKCSETDENKIYKQCFSCLPCTMKKIYYRPASMTIVDGIHKVCIHVGSKLIEKILLNISSDGLSRVIAPSSEITYGMVAADLFHSLLAGGGAPCVVKVQSLFVLDENSYPLQQDFSLLDFFPDGVKHASYALP
;
A
#
# COMPACT_ATOMS: atom_id res chain seq x y z
N MET A 1 -17.79 -18.64 -5.97
CA MET A 1 -16.90 -18.86 -7.14
C MET A 1 -16.15 -17.56 -7.42
N LYS A 2 -14.84 -17.63 -7.68
CA LYS A 2 -13.97 -16.49 -8.02
C LYS A 2 -13.44 -16.74 -9.43
N VAL A 3 -13.51 -15.75 -10.30
CA VAL A 3 -12.95 -15.82 -11.66
C VAL A 3 -12.00 -14.65 -11.86
N MET A 4 -10.86 -14.91 -12.50
CA MET A 4 -9.82 -13.92 -12.72
C MET A 4 -9.68 -13.65 -14.21
N LEU A 5 -9.62 -12.37 -14.58
CA LEU A 5 -9.50 -11.88 -15.95
C LEU A 5 -8.37 -10.86 -16.01
N THR A 6 -7.74 -10.76 -17.18
CA THR A 6 -6.86 -9.64 -17.49
C THR A 6 -7.63 -8.65 -18.36
N VAL A 7 -7.67 -7.39 -17.95
CA VAL A 7 -8.31 -6.31 -18.71
C VAL A 7 -7.28 -5.27 -19.12
N GLU A 8 -7.46 -4.71 -20.31
CA GLU A 8 -6.58 -3.70 -20.88
C GLU A 8 -7.26 -2.33 -20.92
N GLN A 9 -6.53 -1.28 -20.56
CA GLN A 9 -6.98 0.11 -20.63
C GLN A 9 -6.25 0.89 -21.75
N ALA A 10 -6.77 2.07 -22.11
CA ALA A 10 -6.31 2.95 -23.21
C ALA A 10 -4.88 3.53 -23.10
N LYS A 11 -3.97 2.86 -22.40
CA LYS A 11 -2.54 3.16 -22.29
C LYS A 11 -1.66 1.88 -22.36
N GLY A 12 -2.22 0.74 -22.80
CA GLY A 12 -1.56 -0.56 -22.76
C GLY A 12 -1.36 -1.11 -21.33
N GLN A 13 -2.00 -0.47 -20.33
CA GLN A 13 -1.94 -0.93 -18.96
C GLN A 13 -2.87 -2.13 -18.76
N HIS A 14 -2.32 -3.18 -18.18
CA HIS A 14 -3.03 -4.42 -17.88
C HIS A 14 -3.37 -4.45 -16.39
N TYR A 15 -4.62 -4.78 -16.08
CA TYR A 15 -5.09 -4.94 -14.71
C TYR A 15 -5.68 -6.34 -14.52
N VAL A 16 -5.54 -6.86 -13.31
CA VAL A 16 -6.21 -8.10 -12.92
C VAL A 16 -7.60 -7.73 -12.42
N LEU A 17 -8.64 -8.19 -13.13
CA LEU A 17 -10.03 -8.06 -12.71
C LEU A 17 -10.52 -9.37 -12.11
N ILE A 18 -10.96 -9.31 -10.86
CA ILE A 18 -11.49 -10.42 -10.09
C ILE A 18 -13.01 -10.27 -10.01
N LEU A 19 -13.70 -11.24 -10.61
CA LEU A 19 -15.14 -11.38 -10.55
C LEU A 19 -15.52 -12.26 -9.36
N TRP A 20 -16.33 -11.71 -8.46
CA TRP A 20 -16.83 -12.37 -7.26
C TRP A 20 -18.33 -12.65 -7.37
N GLY A 21 -18.78 -13.80 -6.85
CA GLY A 21 -20.20 -14.09 -6.64
C GLY A 21 -21.05 -13.87 -7.90
N HIS A 22 -22.02 -12.94 -7.84
CA HIS A 22 -22.89 -12.58 -8.95
C HIS A 22 -22.11 -12.07 -10.17
N GLY A 23 -21.01 -11.35 -9.98
CA GLY A 23 -20.14 -10.89 -11.08
C GLY A 23 -19.48 -12.04 -11.85
N ALA A 24 -19.28 -13.20 -11.23
CA ALA A 24 -18.72 -14.37 -11.93
C ALA A 24 -19.68 -14.93 -13.00
N ALA A 25 -20.99 -14.64 -12.92
CA ALA A 25 -21.97 -15.02 -13.93
C ALA A 25 -21.76 -14.28 -15.27
N TRP A 26 -21.00 -13.17 -15.28
CA TRP A 26 -20.66 -12.45 -16.51
C TRP A 26 -19.59 -13.15 -17.34
N TYR A 27 -18.80 -14.04 -16.72
CA TYR A 27 -17.64 -14.67 -17.36
C TYR A 27 -17.95 -15.34 -18.71
N PRO A 28 -19.03 -16.12 -18.88
CA PRO A 28 -19.35 -16.72 -20.18
C PRO A 28 -19.59 -15.70 -21.28
N GLN A 29 -20.17 -14.53 -20.97
CA GLN A 29 -20.42 -13.48 -21.95
C GLN A 29 -19.14 -12.72 -22.29
N LEU A 30 -18.33 -12.42 -21.28
CA LEU A 30 -17.01 -11.80 -21.45
C LEU A 30 -16.09 -12.65 -22.33
N GLN A 31 -16.11 -13.98 -22.15
CA GLN A 31 -15.35 -14.90 -23.00
C GLN A 31 -15.86 -14.93 -24.45
N ARG A 32 -17.18 -14.91 -24.68
CA ARG A 32 -17.76 -14.90 -26.02
C ARG A 32 -17.50 -13.61 -26.80
N LYS A 33 -17.33 -12.49 -26.09
CA LYS A 33 -17.16 -11.14 -26.66
C LYS A 33 -15.87 -10.50 -26.15
N LYS A 34 -14.75 -11.22 -26.30
CA LYS A 34 -13.43 -10.79 -25.80
C LYS A 34 -12.91 -9.52 -26.49
N ASP A 35 -13.28 -9.31 -27.75
CA ASP A 35 -12.81 -8.18 -28.58
C ASP A 35 -13.73 -6.96 -28.53
N TYR A 36 -14.72 -6.98 -27.64
CA TYR A 36 -15.65 -5.86 -27.42
C TYR A 36 -15.17 -4.98 -26.27
N ILE A 37 -15.61 -3.71 -26.28
CA ILE A 37 -15.33 -2.78 -25.20
C ILE A 37 -16.37 -2.99 -24.10
N TRP A 38 -15.89 -3.23 -22.89
CA TRP A 38 -16.72 -3.42 -21.71
C TRP A 38 -16.49 -2.27 -20.74
N GLU A 39 -17.59 -1.72 -20.23
CA GLU A 39 -17.56 -0.78 -19.12
C GLU A 39 -17.86 -1.52 -17.82
N PHE A 40 -16.92 -1.41 -16.89
CA PHE A 40 -17.10 -1.85 -15.52
C PHE A 40 -17.21 -0.62 -14.62
N LYS A 41 -18.27 -0.55 -13.80
CA LYS A 41 -18.44 0.51 -12.80
C LYS A 41 -18.45 -0.06 -11.39
N TYR A 42 -18.19 0.81 -10.41
CA TYR A 42 -18.24 0.49 -8.97
C TYR A 42 -17.33 -0.69 -8.59
N LEU A 43 -16.14 -0.71 -9.18
CA LEU A 43 -15.09 -1.68 -8.84
C LEU A 43 -14.34 -1.22 -7.60
N PHE A 44 -13.98 -2.17 -6.75
CA PHE A 44 -13.08 -1.95 -5.64
C PHE A 44 -11.63 -2.13 -6.13
N VAL A 45 -10.75 -1.18 -5.82
CA VAL A 45 -9.32 -1.25 -6.20
C VAL A 45 -8.51 -1.69 -4.99
N GLN A 46 -7.90 -2.86 -5.09
CA GLN A 46 -7.03 -3.42 -4.06
C GLN A 46 -5.59 -3.43 -4.57
N ARG A 47 -4.64 -3.05 -3.72
CA ARG A 47 -3.21 -3.14 -4.07
C ARG A 47 -2.66 -4.44 -3.53
N ASN A 48 -2.16 -5.30 -4.42
CA ASN A 48 -1.45 -6.51 -4.00
C ASN A 48 -0.04 -6.13 -3.54
N CYS A 49 0.21 -6.26 -2.23
CA CYS A 49 1.47 -5.83 -1.62
C CYS A 49 2.66 -6.73 -1.97
N ILE A 50 2.39 -7.94 -2.47
CA ILE A 50 3.41 -8.95 -2.81
C ILE A 50 3.88 -8.77 -4.26
N LEU A 51 2.94 -8.47 -5.17
CA LEU A 51 3.21 -8.32 -6.61
C LEU A 51 3.26 -6.86 -7.07
N GLU A 52 3.02 -5.91 -6.18
CA GLU A 52 2.90 -4.46 -6.42
C GLU A 52 1.87 -4.02 -7.47
N ASN A 53 1.05 -4.97 -7.95
CA ASN A 53 0.05 -4.74 -8.97
C ASN A 53 -1.29 -4.30 -8.37
N LEU A 54 -2.06 -3.53 -9.15
CA LEU A 54 -3.43 -3.15 -8.82
C LEU A 54 -4.39 -4.24 -9.28
N GLU A 55 -5.18 -4.75 -8.34
CA GLU A 55 -6.28 -5.67 -8.57
C GLU A 55 -7.61 -4.91 -8.51
N LEU A 56 -8.47 -5.21 -9.46
CA LEU A 56 -9.82 -4.68 -9.55
C LEU A 56 -10.78 -5.77 -9.12
N HIS A 57 -11.70 -5.48 -8.21
CA HIS A 57 -12.64 -6.46 -7.68
C HIS A 57 -14.07 -6.00 -7.90
N THR A 58 -14.93 -6.91 -8.37
CA THR A 58 -16.36 -6.63 -8.42
C THR A 58 -16.97 -6.59 -7.02
N THR A 59 -17.81 -5.61 -6.78
CA THR A 59 -18.64 -5.44 -5.57
C THR A 59 -20.10 -5.78 -5.90
N PRO A 60 -21.00 -5.89 -4.90
CA PRO A 60 -22.42 -6.08 -5.15
C PRO A 60 -23.08 -5.01 -6.03
N TRP A 61 -22.54 -3.77 -6.07
CA TRP A 61 -23.02 -2.69 -6.95
C TRP A 61 -22.30 -2.62 -8.28
N SER A 62 -21.31 -3.48 -8.51
CA SER A 62 -20.62 -3.47 -9.78
C SER A 62 -21.59 -3.73 -10.92
N SER A 63 -21.46 -2.94 -11.97
CA SER A 63 -22.17 -3.14 -13.22
C SER A 63 -21.18 -3.47 -14.32
N CYS A 64 -21.60 -4.32 -15.26
CA CYS A 64 -20.84 -4.73 -16.42
C CYS A 64 -21.70 -4.51 -17.66
N GLU A 65 -21.29 -3.60 -18.53
CA GLU A 65 -22.03 -3.21 -19.73
C GLU A 65 -21.15 -3.40 -20.97
N CYS A 66 -21.66 -4.09 -21.99
CA CYS A 66 -21.01 -4.15 -23.30
C CYS A 66 -21.34 -2.86 -24.06
N LEU A 67 -20.31 -2.09 -24.41
CA LEU A 67 -20.50 -0.87 -25.18
C LEU A 67 -20.59 -1.20 -26.67
N PHE A 68 -21.56 -0.60 -27.36
CA PHE A 68 -21.67 -0.68 -28.82
C PHE A 68 -20.67 0.27 -29.49
N ASP A 69 -20.37 0.01 -30.76
CA ASP A 69 -19.36 0.76 -31.51
C ASP A 69 -19.74 2.23 -31.76
N ASP A 70 -21.03 2.53 -31.75
CA ASP A 70 -21.61 3.87 -31.88
C ASP A 70 -21.77 4.60 -30.54
N ASP A 71 -21.53 3.93 -29.41
CA ASP A 71 -21.54 4.57 -28.09
C ASP A 71 -20.39 5.58 -27.99
N LYS A 72 -20.71 6.82 -27.61
CA LYS A 72 -19.72 7.90 -27.44
C LYS A 72 -18.56 7.51 -26.52
N ARG A 73 -18.81 6.67 -25.50
CA ARG A 73 -17.79 6.14 -24.59
C ARG A 73 -16.85 5.18 -25.32
N ALA A 74 -17.39 4.26 -26.13
CA ALA A 74 -16.61 3.33 -26.94
C ALA A 74 -15.80 4.08 -28.00
N ILE A 75 -16.40 5.05 -28.68
CA ILE A 75 -15.72 5.93 -29.66
C ILE A 75 -14.57 6.68 -28.99
N SER A 76 -14.80 7.28 -27.81
CA SER A 76 -13.76 7.98 -27.04
C SER A 76 -12.64 7.05 -26.61
N PHE A 77 -12.98 5.83 -26.18
CA PHE A 77 -12.01 4.80 -25.80
C PHE A 77 -11.16 4.37 -27.00
N LYS A 78 -11.77 4.03 -28.14
CA LYS A 78 -11.08 3.66 -29.38
C LYS A 78 -10.17 4.77 -29.87
N ALA A 79 -10.61 6.03 -29.83
CA ALA A 79 -9.79 7.17 -30.23
C ALA A 79 -8.55 7.34 -29.33
N LYS A 80 -8.68 7.11 -28.02
CA LYS A 80 -7.53 7.12 -27.09
C LYS A 80 -6.59 5.93 -27.32
N PHE A 81 -7.16 4.75 -27.57
CA PHE A 81 -6.41 3.52 -27.85
C PHE A 81 -5.61 3.61 -29.15
N GLN A 82 -6.21 4.20 -30.21
CA GLN A 82 -5.55 4.48 -31.49
C GLN A 82 -4.47 5.55 -31.37
N LYS A 83 -4.67 6.59 -30.55
CA LYS A 83 -3.62 7.58 -30.23
C LYS A 83 -2.47 6.96 -29.41
N SER A 84 -2.73 5.90 -28.63
CA SER A 84 -1.71 5.19 -27.87
C SER A 84 -1.00 4.06 -28.61
N MET A 85 -1.52 3.62 -29.77
CA MET A 85 -0.72 2.83 -30.71
C MET A 85 0.41 3.73 -31.23
N PRO A 86 1.69 3.33 -31.12
CA PRO A 86 2.78 4.20 -31.53
C PRO A 86 2.80 4.29 -33.07
N SER A 87 2.19 5.34 -33.61
CA SER A 87 2.63 5.88 -34.90
C SER A 87 4.06 6.36 -34.69
N PHE A 88 4.99 5.85 -35.49
CA PHE A 88 6.38 6.28 -35.49
C PHE A 88 6.50 7.82 -35.52
N VAL A 89 7.12 8.36 -34.46
CA VAL A 89 7.84 9.65 -34.37
C VAL A 89 7.01 10.96 -34.44
N LYS A 90 6.97 11.69 -33.30
CA LYS A 90 7.66 13.00 -33.09
C LYS A 90 7.45 13.45 -31.64
N ILE A 91 8.55 13.60 -30.92
CA ILE A 91 8.61 14.08 -29.53
C ILE A 91 8.41 15.60 -29.55
N SER A 92 7.40 16.08 -28.82
CA SER A 92 7.22 17.48 -28.47
C SER A 92 7.24 17.63 -26.95
N ASP A 93 7.80 18.75 -26.50
CA ASP A 93 8.38 19.04 -25.19
C ASP A 93 7.65 18.60 -23.92
N LEU A 94 8.46 18.13 -22.96
CA LEU A 94 8.12 17.62 -21.63
C LEU A 94 7.68 18.72 -20.64
N ALA A 95 7.66 19.99 -21.04
CA ALA A 95 7.48 21.12 -20.14
C ALA A 95 6.01 21.44 -19.79
N THR A 96 5.02 20.85 -20.45
CA THR A 96 3.60 21.28 -20.31
C THR A 96 2.73 20.45 -19.38
N HIS A 97 3.29 19.45 -18.67
CA HIS A 97 2.51 18.57 -17.79
C HIS A 97 2.92 18.58 -16.32
N LEU A 98 3.68 19.60 -15.90
CA LEU A 98 3.94 19.88 -14.49
C LEU A 98 2.99 20.98 -13.99
N GLU A 99 1.74 20.61 -13.65
CA GLU A 99 0.99 21.34 -12.63
C GLU A 99 0.27 20.37 -11.69
N ASP A 100 0.81 20.32 -10.46
CA ASP A 100 0.17 19.99 -9.19
C ASP A 100 -0.38 18.58 -8.92
N LYS A 101 0.55 17.71 -8.48
CA LYS A 101 0.44 17.04 -7.16
C LYS A 101 1.81 16.50 -6.73
N CYS A 102 2.47 17.21 -5.81
CA CYS A 102 3.71 16.77 -5.18
C CYS A 102 3.50 15.43 -4.43
N SER A 103 3.96 14.34 -5.01
CA SER A 103 4.28 13.07 -4.32
C SER A 103 5.15 12.22 -5.23
N GLU A 104 6.24 12.80 -5.74
CA GLU A 104 7.29 11.96 -6.31
C GLU A 104 7.98 11.20 -5.19
N THR A 105 8.21 9.93 -5.46
CA THR A 105 8.88 9.02 -4.55
C THR A 105 10.22 8.65 -5.18
N ASP A 106 11.30 8.55 -4.41
CA ASP A 106 12.59 8.11 -4.94
C ASP A 106 12.58 6.61 -5.26
N GLU A 107 13.69 6.12 -5.82
CA GLU A 107 13.88 4.70 -6.17
C GLU A 107 13.68 3.77 -4.96
N ASN A 108 13.78 4.30 -3.74
CA ASN A 108 13.60 3.57 -2.49
C ASN A 108 12.16 3.67 -1.94
N LYS A 109 11.25 4.32 -2.68
CA LYS A 109 9.87 4.60 -2.27
C LYS A 109 9.74 5.49 -1.03
N ILE A 110 10.69 6.40 -0.83
CA ILE A 110 10.60 7.50 0.14
C ILE A 110 10.10 8.76 -0.57
N TYR A 111 9.16 9.49 0.04
CA TYR A 111 8.65 10.75 -0.50
C TYR A 111 9.80 11.74 -0.72
N LYS A 112 9.98 12.21 -1.96
CA LYS A 112 10.91 13.30 -2.28
C LYS A 112 10.37 14.59 -1.70
N GLN A 113 11.28 15.41 -1.18
CA GLN A 113 10.91 16.70 -0.60
C GLN A 113 10.43 17.67 -1.69
N CYS A 114 9.19 18.15 -1.55
CA CYS A 114 8.62 19.17 -2.42
C CYS A 114 9.22 20.54 -2.06
N PHE A 115 9.97 21.14 -2.99
CA PHE A 115 10.65 22.42 -2.77
C PHE A 115 9.70 23.60 -2.55
N SER A 116 8.44 23.49 -3.02
CA SER A 116 7.39 24.51 -2.82
C SER A 116 6.76 24.51 -1.42
N CYS A 117 7.08 23.53 -0.56
CA CYS A 117 6.54 23.43 0.81
C CYS A 117 7.44 24.11 1.87
N LEU A 118 8.43 24.92 1.48
CA LEU A 118 9.29 25.65 2.43
C LEU A 118 8.94 27.15 2.44
N PRO A 119 8.68 27.69 3.64
CA PRO A 119 9.79 28.05 4.51
C PRO A 119 9.65 27.39 5.89
N CYS A 120 10.28 26.23 6.07
CA CYS A 120 10.55 25.68 7.40
C CYS A 120 11.96 25.11 7.41
N THR A 121 12.87 25.86 8.02
CA THR A 121 14.23 25.48 8.38
C THR A 121 14.21 24.36 9.42
N MET A 122 13.83 23.15 9.03
CA MET A 122 14.23 21.87 9.63
C MET A 122 13.56 20.72 8.86
N LYS A 123 14.36 19.85 8.23
CA LYS A 123 13.84 18.60 7.66
C LYS A 123 13.69 17.60 8.81
N LYS A 124 12.46 17.25 9.16
CA LYS A 124 12.20 16.18 10.13
C LYS A 124 12.20 14.83 9.42
N ILE A 125 13.13 13.96 9.80
CA ILE A 125 13.24 12.59 9.29
C ILE A 125 12.26 11.72 10.11
N TYR A 126 11.66 10.72 9.47
CA TYR A 126 10.76 9.76 10.11
C TYR A 126 11.10 8.35 9.66
N TYR A 127 10.82 7.36 10.51
CA TYR A 127 10.86 5.96 10.09
C TYR A 127 9.82 5.68 9.02
N ARG A 128 10.18 4.84 8.05
CA ARG A 128 9.24 4.30 7.07
C ARG A 128 8.22 3.41 7.78
N PRO A 129 6.90 3.58 7.56
CA PRO A 129 5.91 2.63 8.05
C PRO A 129 6.22 1.21 7.56
N ALA A 130 6.05 0.23 8.44
CA ALA A 130 6.38 -1.15 8.15
C ALA A 130 5.16 -2.06 8.26
N SER A 131 5.32 -3.27 7.76
CA SER A 131 4.37 -4.36 7.94
C SER A 131 5.03 -5.39 8.85
N MET A 132 4.31 -5.79 9.90
CA MET A 132 4.78 -6.76 10.89
C MET A 132 3.83 -7.95 10.91
N THR A 133 4.38 -9.16 10.94
CA THR A 133 3.58 -10.37 11.14
C THR A 133 3.62 -10.76 12.60
N ILE A 134 2.46 -10.79 13.26
CA ILE A 134 2.30 -11.31 14.61
C ILE A 134 1.85 -12.76 14.53
N VAL A 135 2.47 -13.61 15.34
CA VAL A 135 2.18 -15.04 15.41
C VAL A 135 1.69 -15.38 16.81
N ASP A 136 0.52 -15.99 16.91
CA ASP A 136 -0.02 -16.55 18.15
C ASP A 136 -0.43 -18.01 17.91
N GLY A 137 0.46 -18.93 18.29
CA GLY A 137 0.36 -20.35 17.96
C GLY A 137 0.33 -20.59 16.44
N ILE A 138 -0.81 -21.06 15.93
CA ILE A 138 -1.02 -21.31 14.49
C ILE A 138 -1.52 -20.06 13.73
N HIS A 139 -1.97 -19.04 14.46
CA HIS A 139 -2.54 -17.85 13.85
C HIS A 139 -1.43 -16.88 13.47
N LYS A 140 -1.49 -16.36 12.24
CA LYS A 140 -0.58 -15.33 11.75
C LYS A 140 -1.39 -14.16 11.23
N VAL A 141 -1.09 -12.96 11.73
CA VAL A 141 -1.79 -11.73 11.34
C VAL A 141 -0.76 -10.72 10.88
N CYS A 142 -1.00 -10.13 9.71
CA CYS A 142 -0.20 -9.04 9.18
C CYS A 142 -0.77 -7.70 9.65
N ILE A 143 0.07 -6.84 10.22
CA ILE A 143 -0.34 -5.59 10.87
C ILE A 143 0.51 -4.45 10.33
N HIS A 144 -0.14 -3.33 10.05
CA HIS A 144 0.51 -2.09 9.67
C HIS A 144 1.08 -1.37 10.90
N VAL A 145 2.33 -0.93 10.83
CA VAL A 145 3.03 -0.24 11.92
C VAL A 145 3.45 1.14 11.45
N GLY A 146 2.87 2.17 12.05
CA GLY A 146 3.19 3.57 11.75
C GLY A 146 4.58 4.00 12.24
N SER A 147 5.11 5.07 11.65
CA SER A 147 6.46 5.59 11.92
C SER A 147 6.74 5.83 13.41
N LYS A 148 5.80 6.45 14.13
CA LYS A 148 5.91 6.75 15.56
C LYS A 148 5.97 5.49 16.43
N LEU A 149 5.33 4.41 15.99
CA LEU A 149 5.37 3.13 16.70
C LEU A 149 6.65 2.35 16.39
N ILE A 150 7.18 2.46 15.18
CA ILE A 150 8.54 1.95 14.88
C ILE A 150 9.56 2.61 15.80
N GLU A 151 9.49 3.93 15.96
CA GLU A 151 10.36 4.67 16.89
C GLU A 151 10.20 4.18 18.34
N LYS A 152 8.96 3.95 18.79
CA LYS A 152 8.68 3.40 20.14
C LYS A 152 9.24 1.97 20.30
N ILE A 153 9.07 1.12 19.30
CA ILE A 153 9.63 -0.24 19.29
C ILE A 153 11.15 -0.16 19.39
N LEU A 154 11.77 0.79 18.67
CA LEU A 154 13.19 1.10 18.71
C LEU A 154 13.62 1.92 19.94
N LEU A 155 12.93 1.78 21.08
CA LEU A 155 13.26 2.44 22.35
C LEU A 155 13.39 3.97 22.25
N ASN A 156 12.61 4.61 21.37
CA ASN A 156 12.63 6.03 21.07
C ASN A 156 13.95 6.54 20.46
N ILE A 157 14.70 5.68 19.78
CA ILE A 157 15.83 6.10 18.94
C ILE A 157 15.27 6.92 17.78
N SER A 158 15.64 8.20 17.69
CA SER A 158 15.19 9.07 16.61
C SER A 158 15.76 8.62 15.25
N SER A 159 14.96 8.78 14.20
CA SER A 159 15.32 8.33 12.85
C SER A 159 16.53 9.05 12.23
N ASP A 160 16.85 10.27 12.67
CA ASP A 160 18.06 11.02 12.28
C ASP A 160 19.31 10.59 13.08
N GLY A 161 19.12 9.84 14.17
CA GLY A 161 20.18 9.45 15.09
C GLY A 161 20.80 8.09 14.81
N LEU A 162 20.33 7.32 13.82
CA LEU A 162 20.76 5.94 13.58
C LEU A 162 22.26 5.82 13.27
N SER A 163 22.85 6.75 12.52
CA SER A 163 24.28 6.75 12.22
C SER A 163 25.14 7.29 13.37
N ARG A 164 24.53 7.84 14.42
CA ARG A 164 25.25 8.43 15.55
C ARG A 164 25.83 7.33 16.43
N VAL A 165 27.07 7.54 16.86
CA VAL A 165 27.77 6.66 17.80
C VAL A 165 27.26 6.90 19.21
N ILE A 166 27.07 5.83 19.99
CA ILE A 166 26.52 5.89 21.35
C ILE A 166 27.53 6.49 22.34
N ALA A 167 28.79 6.07 22.24
CA ALA A 167 29.90 6.60 23.03
C ALA A 167 31.12 6.86 22.13
N PRO A 168 31.88 7.96 22.30
CA PRO A 168 33.01 8.31 21.42
C PRO A 168 34.11 7.26 21.29
N SER A 169 34.22 6.35 22.26
CA SER A 169 35.20 5.24 22.29
C SER A 169 34.65 3.91 21.78
N SER A 170 33.34 3.82 21.48
CA SER A 170 32.71 2.62 20.94
C SER A 170 32.51 2.76 19.44
N GLU A 171 32.74 1.71 18.65
CA GLU A 171 32.35 1.67 17.23
C GLU A 171 30.84 1.40 17.03
N ILE A 172 30.06 1.46 18.11
CA ILE A 172 28.64 1.06 18.15
C ILE A 172 27.75 2.27 17.81
N THR A 173 26.96 2.13 16.75
CA THR A 173 25.95 3.11 16.36
C THR A 173 24.57 2.76 16.91
N TYR A 174 23.68 3.75 17.03
CA TYR A 174 22.27 3.49 17.34
C TYR A 174 21.59 2.59 16.29
N GLY A 175 22.06 2.62 15.04
CA GLY A 175 21.62 1.72 13.98
C GLY A 175 21.95 0.26 14.26
N MET A 176 23.13 -0.02 14.83
CA MET A 176 23.49 -1.37 15.28
C MET A 176 22.58 -1.84 16.42
N VAL A 177 22.29 -0.97 17.40
CA VAL A 177 21.35 -1.29 18.48
C VAL A 177 19.94 -1.54 17.96
N ALA A 178 19.48 -0.74 17.00
CA ALA A 178 18.18 -0.95 16.35
C ALA A 178 18.12 -2.29 15.61
N ALA A 179 19.19 -2.68 14.91
CA ALA A 179 19.30 -3.98 14.25
C ALA A 179 19.27 -5.13 15.25
N ASP A 180 20.04 -5.04 16.35
CA ASP A 180 20.06 -6.05 17.42
C ASP A 180 18.70 -6.19 18.09
N LEU A 181 17.97 -5.08 18.27
CA LEU A 181 16.62 -5.11 18.82
C LEU A 181 15.64 -5.81 17.88
N PHE A 182 15.68 -5.53 16.57
CA PHE A 182 14.87 -6.26 15.60
C PHE A 182 15.24 -7.74 15.56
N HIS A 183 16.54 -8.06 15.57
CA HIS A 183 16.99 -9.45 15.66
C HIS A 183 16.47 -10.13 16.93
N SER A 184 16.48 -9.45 18.07
CA SER A 184 15.96 -9.98 19.34
C SER A 184 14.45 -10.18 19.31
N LEU A 185 13.69 -9.27 18.67
CA LEU A 185 12.25 -9.38 18.50
C LEU A 185 11.84 -10.50 17.52
N LEU A 186 12.66 -10.75 16.49
CA LEU A 186 12.34 -11.68 15.40
C LEU A 186 12.94 -13.08 15.60
N ALA A 187 14.04 -13.22 16.36
CA ALA A 187 14.58 -14.51 16.72
C ALA A 187 13.53 -15.24 17.57
N GLY A 188 12.94 -16.30 17.00
CA GLY A 188 11.72 -16.98 17.46
C GLY A 188 11.77 -17.70 18.81
N GLY A 189 12.41 -17.11 19.81
CA GLY A 189 12.38 -17.47 21.23
C GLY A 189 12.11 -16.27 22.14
N GLY A 190 11.64 -15.14 21.59
CA GLY A 190 11.32 -13.93 22.34
C GLY A 190 10.16 -14.12 23.33
N ALA A 191 10.22 -13.37 24.45
CA ALA A 191 9.14 -13.32 25.42
C ALA A 191 7.81 -12.90 24.76
N PRO A 192 6.66 -13.45 25.20
CA PRO A 192 5.37 -13.03 24.68
C PRO A 192 5.21 -11.51 24.87
N CYS A 193 4.73 -10.82 23.85
CA CYS A 193 4.50 -9.38 23.90
C CYS A 193 3.00 -9.08 23.81
N VAL A 194 2.58 -8.03 24.52
CA VAL A 194 1.20 -7.55 24.46
C VAL A 194 1.15 -6.44 23.42
N VAL A 195 0.25 -6.59 22.45
CA VAL A 195 0.02 -5.60 21.40
C VAL A 195 -1.41 -5.08 21.46
N LYS A 196 -1.56 -3.78 21.26
CA LYS A 196 -2.87 -3.16 21.05
C LYS A 196 -3.04 -2.93 19.57
N VAL A 197 -4.06 -3.55 18.99
CA VAL A 197 -4.32 -3.52 17.55
C VAL A 197 -5.68 -2.89 17.29
N GLN A 198 -5.75 -2.03 16.29
CA GLN A 198 -7.01 -1.55 15.72
C GLN A 198 -7.37 -2.44 14.53
N SER A 199 -8.61 -2.92 14.53
CA SER A 199 -9.20 -3.59 13.38
C SER A 199 -10.08 -2.61 12.63
N LEU A 200 -9.81 -2.44 11.33
CA LEU A 200 -10.66 -1.68 10.42
C LEU A 200 -11.35 -2.68 9.50
N PHE A 201 -12.68 -2.71 9.56
CA PHE A 201 -13.49 -3.52 8.67
C PHE A 201 -14.03 -2.65 7.54
N VAL A 202 -13.81 -3.08 6.31
CA VAL A 202 -14.53 -2.58 5.14
C VAL A 202 -15.75 -3.47 4.97
N LEU A 203 -16.93 -2.90 5.17
CA LEU A 203 -18.20 -3.61 5.10
C LEU A 203 -18.90 -3.35 3.75
N ASP A 204 -19.73 -4.29 3.31
CA ASP A 204 -20.73 -4.07 2.28
C ASP A 204 -22.02 -3.45 2.87
N GLU A 205 -23.03 -3.14 2.06
CA GLU A 205 -24.31 -2.55 2.52
C GLU A 205 -25.13 -3.49 3.41
N ASN A 206 -24.83 -4.79 3.38
CA ASN A 206 -25.46 -5.79 4.24
C ASN A 206 -24.65 -6.01 5.54
N SER A 207 -23.66 -5.15 5.81
CA SER A 207 -22.75 -5.26 6.95
C SER A 207 -21.86 -6.52 6.93
N TYR A 208 -21.67 -7.16 5.78
CA TYR A 208 -20.71 -8.26 5.65
C TYR A 208 -19.27 -7.71 5.51
N PRO A 209 -18.31 -8.24 6.27
CA PRO A 209 -16.92 -7.83 6.19
C PRO A 209 -16.27 -8.32 4.89
N LEU A 210 -15.85 -7.39 4.04
CA LEU A 210 -15.15 -7.64 2.78
C LEU A 210 -13.63 -7.68 2.97
N GLN A 211 -13.11 -6.79 3.82
CA GLN A 211 -11.70 -6.67 4.13
C GLN A 211 -11.54 -6.32 5.61
N GLN A 212 -10.48 -6.85 6.22
CA GLN A 212 -10.09 -6.56 7.58
C GLN A 212 -8.63 -6.16 7.58
N ASP A 213 -8.38 -4.89 7.88
CA ASP A 213 -7.04 -4.35 8.03
C ASP A 213 -6.70 -4.18 9.50
N PHE A 214 -5.46 -4.48 9.86
CA PHE A 214 -4.98 -4.32 11.22
C PHE A 214 -3.91 -3.23 11.27
N SER A 215 -4.07 -2.29 12.19
CA SER A 215 -3.07 -1.28 12.49
C SER A 215 -2.61 -1.41 13.93
N LEU A 216 -1.30 -1.37 14.16
CA LEU A 216 -0.76 -1.33 15.50
C LEU A 216 -1.10 0.03 16.13
N LEU A 217 -1.65 0.01 17.34
CA LEU A 217 -1.88 1.20 18.16
C LEU A 217 -0.83 1.31 19.26
N ASP A 218 -0.44 0.18 19.85
CA ASP A 218 0.57 0.17 20.90
C ASP A 218 1.29 -1.17 21.01
N PHE A 219 2.51 -1.15 21.54
CA PHE A 219 3.40 -2.29 21.70
C PHE A 219 4.03 -2.31 23.10
N PHE A 220 3.84 -3.42 23.82
CA PHE A 220 4.35 -3.64 25.16
C PHE A 220 5.17 -4.94 25.18
N PRO A 221 6.51 -4.86 25.07
CA PRO A 221 7.36 -6.02 25.24
C PRO A 221 7.35 -6.40 26.73
N ASP A 222 7.00 -7.65 27.05
CA ASP A 222 6.99 -8.10 28.44
C ASP A 222 8.44 -8.17 28.94
N GLY A 223 8.77 -7.30 29.90
CA GLY A 223 10.15 -7.04 30.33
C GLY A 223 10.41 -5.60 30.79
N VAL A 224 9.60 -4.62 30.38
CA VAL A 224 9.66 -3.27 30.95
C VAL A 224 8.73 -3.22 32.17
N LYS A 225 9.24 -3.65 33.32
CA LYS A 225 8.70 -3.14 34.59
C LYS A 225 8.71 -1.62 34.46
N HIS A 226 7.54 -0.99 34.53
CA HIS A 226 7.44 0.45 34.69
C HIS A 226 8.18 0.82 35.98
N ALA A 227 9.48 1.07 35.90
CA ALA A 227 10.18 1.84 36.89
C ALA A 227 9.62 3.26 36.75
N SER A 228 8.61 3.54 37.56
CA SER A 228 8.24 4.90 37.93
C SER A 228 9.50 5.57 38.49
N TYR A 229 10.27 6.21 37.62
CA TYR A 229 11.26 7.19 38.05
C TYR A 229 10.46 8.42 38.53
N ALA A 230 10.11 8.42 39.80
CA ALA A 230 9.97 9.66 40.53
C ALA A 230 11.34 10.33 40.50
N LEU A 231 11.45 11.45 39.79
CA LEU A 231 12.60 12.33 39.89
C LEU A 231 12.51 13.11 41.22
N PRO A 232 13.63 13.30 41.94
CA PRO A 232 13.71 14.31 43.01
C PRO A 232 13.53 15.73 42.47
#